data_AF-B0TQK2-F1
#
_entry.id   AF-B0TQK2-F1
#
_cell.length_a   1.000
_cell.length_b   1.000
_cell.length_c   1.000
_cell.angle_alpha   90.00
_cell.angle_beta   90.00
_cell.angle_gamma   90.00
#
_symmetry.space_group_name_H-M   'P 1'
#
loop_
_entity.id
_entity.type
_entity.pdbx_description
1 polymer ?
#
loop_
_entity_poly.entity_id
_entity_poly.type
_entity_poly.pdbx_seq_one_letter_code
_entity_poly.pdbx_strand_id
1 'polypeptide(L)'
;MVTQLDPSTLGKLIKDRRKAANMTQEVAASFCGVTKKTLIRVEKGEDVYFSTIVKILSGLGIKLTVDTPNSKNNLGGSNEWF
;
A
#
# COMPACT_ATOMS: atom_id res chain seq x y z
N MET A 1 19.12 1.64 8.72
CA MET A 1 18.63 0.25 8.79
C MET A 1 17.67 0.05 7.64
N VAL A 2 17.89 -0.92 6.76
CA VAL A 2 16.90 -1.26 5.72
C VAL A 2 15.73 -1.95 6.40
N THR A 3 14.54 -1.36 6.32
CA THR A 3 13.32 -2.01 6.82
C THR A 3 12.95 -3.11 5.83
N GLN A 4 12.93 -4.36 6.28
CA GLN A 4 12.49 -5.48 5.46
C GLN A 4 11.04 -5.26 5.01
N LEU A 5 10.75 -5.55 3.74
CA LEU A 5 9.38 -5.49 3.22
C LEU A 5 8.64 -6.75 3.63
N ASP A 6 7.70 -6.62 4.57
CA ASP A 6 6.83 -7.70 5.03
C ASP A 6 5.41 -7.16 5.35
N PRO A 7 4.39 -8.03 5.49
CA PRO A 7 3.03 -7.60 5.76
C PRO A 7 2.88 -6.72 7.02
N SER A 8 3.65 -6.98 8.07
CA SER A 8 3.54 -6.24 9.34
C SER A 8 4.12 -4.84 9.22
N THR A 9 5.28 -4.69 8.57
CA THR A 9 5.88 -3.37 8.32
C THR A 9 5.00 -2.52 7.42
N LEU A 10 4.41 -3.11 6.37
CA LEU A 10 3.48 -2.43 5.48
C LEU A 10 2.15 -2.08 6.17
N GLY A 11 1.60 -2.99 6.96
CA GLY A 11 0.40 -2.74 7.77
C GLY A 11 0.59 -1.60 8.77
N LYS A 12 1.76 -1.53 9.41
CA LYS A 12 2.13 -0.42 10.29
C LYS A 12 2.21 0.91 9.53
N LEU A 13 2.82 0.94 8.35
CA LEU A 13 2.88 2.14 7.51
C LEU A 13 1.48 2.69 7.19
N ILE A 14 0.55 1.81 6.80
CA ILE A 14 -0.85 2.16 6.52
C ILE A 14 -1.52 2.73 7.77
N LYS A 15 -1.35 2.09 8.92
CA LYS A 15 -1.90 2.53 10.20
C LYS A 15 -1.38 3.91 10.60
N ASP A 16 -0.09 4.14 10.46
CA ASP A 16 0.55 5.40 10.80
C ASP A 16 0.05 6.54 9.90
N ARG A 17 -0.05 6.28 8.58
CA ARG A 17 -0.62 7.25 7.63
C ARG A 17 -2.08 7.60 7.94
N ARG A 18 -2.89 6.60 8.29
CA ARG A 18 -4.29 6.81 8.69
C ARG A 18 -4.38 7.67 9.96
N LYS A 19 -3.58 7.36 10.98
CA LYS A 19 -3.55 8.13 12.24
C LYS A 19 -3.10 9.56 12.00
N ALA A 20 -2.11 9.79 11.16
CA ALA A 20 -1.67 11.13 10.76
C ALA A 20 -2.78 11.93 10.05
N ALA A 21 -3.72 11.26 9.39
CA ALA A 21 -4.91 11.86 8.81
C ALA A 21 -6.08 12.03 9.79
N ASN A 22 -5.91 11.71 11.08
CA ASN A 22 -6.96 11.72 12.12
C ASN A 22 -8.21 10.90 11.75
N MET A 23 -8.04 9.83 10.97
CA MET A 23 -9.16 8.98 10.55
C MET A 23 -9.33 7.78 11.50
N THR A 24 -10.58 7.48 11.84
CA THR A 24 -10.93 6.18 12.41
C THR A 24 -10.78 5.08 11.36
N GLN A 25 -10.70 3.82 11.79
CA GLN A 25 -10.66 2.70 10.84
C GLN A 25 -11.95 2.60 10.02
N GLU A 26 -13.10 2.98 10.58
CA GLU A 26 -14.38 2.99 9.85
C GLU A 26 -14.32 3.99 8.69
N VAL A 27 -13.97 5.24 8.98
CA VAL A 27 -13.90 6.33 7.98
C VAL A 27 -12.89 6.00 6.88
N ALA A 28 -11.69 5.56 7.25
CA ALA A 28 -10.67 5.20 6.29
C ALA A 28 -11.07 4.00 5.42
N ALA A 29 -11.73 2.99 6.00
CA ALA A 29 -12.19 1.84 5.26
C ALA A 29 -13.27 2.22 4.23
N SER A 30 -14.25 3.04 4.64
CA SER A 30 -15.26 3.58 3.72
C SER A 30 -14.62 4.38 2.59
N PHE A 31 -13.65 5.25 2.90
CA PHE A 31 -12.93 6.05 1.90
C PHE A 31 -12.15 5.19 0.90
N CYS A 32 -11.52 4.11 1.37
CA CYS A 32 -10.79 3.17 0.53
C CYS A 32 -11.69 2.13 -0.17
N GLY A 33 -13.01 2.15 0.08
CA GLY A 33 -13.95 1.18 -0.47
C GLY A 33 -13.68 -0.26 -0.01
N VAL A 34 -13.31 -0.45 1.26
CA VAL A 34 -13.11 -1.76 1.91
C VAL A 34 -13.91 -1.83 3.20
N THR A 35 -14.09 -3.03 3.76
CA THR A 35 -14.71 -3.16 5.08
C THR A 35 -13.74 -2.74 6.19
N LYS A 36 -14.25 -2.25 7.32
CA LYS A 36 -13.42 -1.98 8.52
C LYS A 36 -12.64 -3.21 8.97
N LYS A 37 -13.25 -4.41 8.92
CA LYS A 37 -12.59 -5.68 9.25
C LYS A 37 -11.38 -5.92 8.35
N THR A 38 -11.51 -5.66 7.04
CA THR A 38 -10.42 -5.75 6.08
C THR A 38 -9.28 -4.80 6.44
N LEU A 39 -9.58 -3.52 6.74
CA LEU A 39 -8.56 -2.56 7.14
C LEU A 39 -7.85 -2.97 8.44
N ILE A 40 -8.58 -3.50 9.44
CA ILE A 40 -7.99 -4.01 10.68
C ILE A 40 -6.99 -5.14 10.40
N ARG A 41 -7.35 -6.10 9.55
CA ARG A 41 -6.45 -7.22 9.17
C ARG A 41 -5.18 -6.71 8.50
N VAL A 42 -5.33 -5.77 7.56
CA VAL A 42 -4.21 -5.12 6.86
C VAL A 42 -3.29 -4.42 7.85
N GLU A 43 -3.83 -3.62 8.78
CA GLU A 43 -3.02 -2.91 9.79
C GLU A 43 -2.32 -3.82 10.80
N LYS A 44 -2.77 -5.08 10.92
CA LYS A 44 -2.13 -6.11 11.73
C LYS A 44 -1.09 -6.94 10.96
N GLY A 45 -0.98 -6.75 9.63
CA GLY A 45 -0.11 -7.58 8.79
C GLY A 45 -0.61 -9.00 8.61
N GLU A 46 -1.92 -9.24 8.75
CA GLU A 46 -2.49 -10.56 8.44
C GLU A 46 -2.46 -10.83 6.93
N ASP A 47 -2.57 -12.10 6.56
CA ASP A 47 -2.63 -12.49 5.15
C ASP A 47 -3.89 -11.93 4.47
N VAL A 48 -3.66 -11.17 3.41
CA VAL A 48 -4.67 -10.47 2.62
C VAL A 48 -4.21 -10.38 1.17
N TYR A 49 -5.14 -10.31 0.24
CA TYR A 49 -4.80 -10.12 -1.17
C TYR A 49 -4.03 -8.82 -1.39
N PHE A 50 -2.96 -8.90 -2.18
CA PHE A 50 -2.17 -7.73 -2.57
C PHE A 50 -3.02 -6.61 -3.20
N SER A 51 -4.04 -6.96 -3.99
CA SER A 51 -4.99 -6.00 -4.57
C SER A 51 -5.71 -5.15 -3.51
N THR A 52 -6.03 -5.75 -2.35
CA THR A 52 -6.63 -5.05 -1.21
C THR A 52 -5.65 -4.02 -0.65
N ILE A 53 -4.38 -4.40 -0.52
CA ILE A 53 -3.32 -3.51 -0.04
C ILE A 53 -3.17 -2.34 -0.99
N VAL A 54 -3.01 -2.58 -2.30
CA VAL A 54 -2.86 -1.53 -3.32
C VAL A 54 -4.04 -0.57 -3.32
N LYS A 55 -5.26 -1.08 -3.17
CA LYS A 55 -6.47 -0.26 -3.07
C LYS A 55 -6.42 0.69 -1.86
N ILE A 56 -6.01 0.20 -0.69
CA ILE A 56 -5.88 1.01 0.52
C ILE A 56 -4.73 2.01 0.41
N LEU A 57 -3.59 1.62 -0.15
CA LEU A 57 -2.46 2.53 -0.39
C LEU A 57 -2.91 3.71 -1.28
N SER A 58 -3.55 3.41 -2.41
CA SER A 58 -4.11 4.42 -3.31
C SER A 58 -5.13 5.31 -2.60
N GLY A 59 -6.07 4.71 -1.86
CA GLY A 59 -7.08 5.43 -1.09
C GLY A 59 -6.49 6.36 -0.02
N LEU A 60 -5.36 6.01 0.60
CA LEU A 60 -4.70 6.88 1.59
C LEU A 60 -3.66 7.84 0.97
N GLY A 61 -3.55 7.87 -0.36
CA GLY A 61 -2.58 8.69 -1.08
C GLY A 61 -1.14 8.25 -0.85
N ILE A 62 -0.90 6.97 -0.55
CA ILE A 62 0.42 6.37 -0.40
C ILE A 62 0.87 5.85 -1.77
N LYS A 63 2.02 6.31 -2.24
CA LYS A 63 2.64 5.83 -3.48
C LYS A 63 3.58 4.67 -3.18
N LEU A 64 3.48 3.59 -3.94
CA LEU A 64 4.41 2.47 -3.90
C LEU A 64 5.40 2.60 -5.06
N THR A 65 6.70 2.59 -4.74
CA THR A 65 7.79 2.58 -5.72
C THR A 65 8.63 1.34 -5.50
N VAL A 66 8.97 0.63 -6.58
CA VAL A 66 9.87 -0.51 -6.54
C VAL A 66 11.20 -0.05 -7.12
N ASP A 67 12.24 -0.15 -6.30
CA ASP A 67 13.62 0.04 -6.75
C ASP A 67 14.27 -1.33 -6.87
N THR A 68 15.01 -1.55 -7.96
CA THR A 68 15.86 -2.73 -8.10
C THR A 68 17.30 -2.28 -8.25
N PRO A 69 18.28 -3.00 -7.66
CA PRO A 69 19.68 -2.54 -7.60
C PRO A 69 20.37 -2.27 -8.95
N ASN A 70 19.70 -2.51 -10.09
CA ASN A 70 20.27 -2.33 -11.42
C ASN A 70 19.29 -1.70 -12.45
N SER A 71 18.24 -1.01 -12.00
CA SER A 71 17.33 -0.33 -12.93
C SER A 71 17.94 0.99 -13.40
N LYS A 72 18.76 0.94 -14.46
CA LYS A 72 18.84 2.10 -15.35
C LYS A 72 17.43 2.29 -15.93
N ASN A 73 16.77 3.32 -15.43
CA ASN A 73 15.38 3.68 -15.71
C ASN A 73 15.10 3.75 -17.23
N ASN A 74 14.64 2.64 -17.81
CA ASN A 74 14.16 2.56 -19.19
C ASN A 74 12.71 2.04 -19.22
N LEU A 75 11.85 2.54 -18.33
CA LEU A 75 10.40 2.41 -18.51
C LEU A 75 9.87 3.55 -19.39
N GLY A 76 10.53 3.73 -20.54
CA GLY A 76 9.98 4.33 -21.74
C GLY A 76 9.93 3.20 -22.77
N GLY A 77 8.91 2.36 -22.68
CA GLY A 77 8.62 1.39 -23.73
C GLY A 77 8.27 2.15 -24.99
N SER A 78 9.24 2.32 -25.89
CA SER A 78 8.99 2.64 -27.27
C SER A 78 8.16 1.50 -27.84
N ASN A 79 6.90 1.77 -28.14
CA ASN A 79 6.06 0.87 -28.92
C ASN A 79 6.53 0.95 -30.38
N GLU A 80 7.61 0.28 -30.72
CA GLU A 80 7.99 -0.02 -32.10
C GLU A 80 8.18 -1.54 -32.20
N TRP A 81 7.51 -2.15 -33.19
CA TRP A 81 7.47 -3.57 -33.62
C TRP A 81 6.54 -4.52 -32.81
N PHE A 82 5.51 -5.20 -33.33
CA PHE A 82 4.92 -5.47 -34.66
C PHE A 82 3.40 -5.30 -34.61
#